data_AF-A0A1Q9RXL5-F1
#
_entry.id   AF-A0A1Q9RXL5-F1
#
_cell.length_a   1.000
_cell.length_b   1.000
_cell.length_c   1.000
_cell.angle_alpha   90.00
_cell.angle_beta   90.00
_cell.angle_gamma   90.00
#
_symmetry.space_group_name_H-M   'P 1'
#
loop_
_entity.id
_entity.type
_entity.pdbx_description
1 polymer ?
#
loop_
_entity_poly.entity_id
_entity_poly.type
_entity_poly.pdbx_seq_one_letter_code
_entity_poly.pdbx_strand_id
1 'polypeptide(L)'
;MAGVHPVAGFYNASRIGPDAQLLNTRFNSYPVDRSVRAAVARLDVTYVMLGRGFVRTDWRRAPGLLGLEDAPWLQTVYRNRDAVIYRIRARPS
;
A
#
# COMPACT_ATOMS: atom_id res chain seq x y z
N MET A 1 -24.17 -15.51 -5.91
CA MET A 1 -23.20 -15.88 -4.87
C MET A 1 -21.80 -15.57 -5.41
N ALA A 2 -21.31 -14.35 -5.22
CA ALA A 2 -20.03 -13.91 -5.79
C ALA A 2 -18.87 -14.42 -4.94
N GLY A 3 -18.09 -15.36 -5.48
CA GLY A 3 -16.91 -15.97 -4.86
C GLY A 3 -15.76 -14.99 -4.70
N VAL A 4 -15.93 -14.01 -3.81
CA VAL A 4 -14.84 -13.13 -3.39
C VAL A 4 -14.03 -13.89 -2.36
N HIS A 5 -12.87 -14.39 -2.77
CA HIS A 5 -11.84 -14.85 -1.84
C HIS A 5 -11.15 -13.60 -1.30
N PRO A 6 -11.33 -13.22 -0.04
CA PRO A 6 -10.52 -12.15 0.52
C PRO A 6 -9.06 -12.62 0.53
N VAL A 7 -8.17 -11.94 -0.20
CA VAL A 7 -6.73 -12.07 0.01
C VAL A 7 -6.45 -11.46 1.37
N ALA A 8 -6.35 -12.30 2.38
CA ALA A 8 -6.18 -11.92 3.77
C ALA A 8 -4.93 -11.04 3.95
N GLY A 9 -5.12 -9.79 4.38
CA GLY A 9 -4.04 -8.96 4.92
C GLY A 9 -3.78 -9.39 6.36
N PHE A 10 -2.77 -10.23 6.58
CA PHE A 10 -2.37 -10.66 7.91
C PHE A 10 -1.68 -9.50 8.66
N TYR A 11 -2.45 -8.75 9.45
CA TYR A 11 -1.93 -7.68 10.30
C TYR A 11 -1.43 -8.26 11.63
N ASN A 12 -0.21 -8.80 11.66
CA ASN A 12 0.49 -9.02 12.93
C ASN A 12 1.31 -7.77 13.27
N ALA A 13 0.67 -6.83 13.96
CA ALA A 13 1.30 -5.59 14.45
C ALA A 13 2.58 -5.86 15.26
N SER A 14 2.74 -7.06 15.82
CA SER A 14 3.86 -7.47 16.65
C SER A 14 5.06 -8.03 15.86
N ARG A 15 5.00 -8.12 14.53
CA ARG A 15 6.07 -8.70 13.67
C ARG A 15 6.24 -8.00 12.31
N ILE A 16 6.09 -6.68 12.25
CA ILE A 16 6.34 -5.95 11.01
C ILE A 16 7.86 -5.82 10.82
N GLY A 17 8.43 -6.48 9.81
CA GLY A 17 9.85 -6.37 9.48
C GLY A 17 10.26 -4.94 9.08
N PRO A 18 11.57 -4.62 9.09
CA PRO A 18 12.07 -3.25 8.87
C PRO A 18 11.61 -2.65 7.55
N ASP A 19 11.46 -3.46 6.51
CA ASP A 19 10.95 -3.03 5.21
C ASP A 19 9.50 -2.59 5.27
N ALA A 20 8.63 -3.34 5.94
CA ALA A 20 7.23 -2.97 6.07
C ALA A 20 7.05 -1.74 6.98
N GLN A 21 7.93 -1.53 7.97
CA GLN A 21 7.99 -0.29 8.74
C GLN A 21 8.43 0.91 7.89
N LEU A 22 9.42 0.71 7.02
CA LEU A 22 9.86 1.71 6.05
C LEU A 22 8.72 2.09 5.10
N LEU A 23 7.99 1.12 4.56
CA LEU A 23 6.85 1.38 3.68
C LEU A 23 5.72 2.11 4.41
N ASN A 24 5.37 1.72 5.63
CA ASN A 24 4.38 2.44 6.44
C ASN A 24 4.74 3.92 6.65
N THR A 25 6.03 4.23 6.72
CA THR A 25 6.50 5.60 6.98
C THR A 25 6.69 6.41 5.69
N ARG A 26 7.14 5.78 4.59
CA ARG A 26 7.69 6.50 3.43
C ARG A 26 7.25 5.97 2.06
N PHE A 27 6.26 5.08 1.96
CA PHE A 27 5.87 4.49 0.67
C PHE A 27 5.51 5.53 -0.41
N ASN A 28 4.87 6.66 -0.03
CA ASN A 28 4.59 7.79 -0.92
C ASN A 28 5.84 8.43 -1.56
N SER A 29 7.04 8.15 -1.03
CA SER A 29 8.33 8.56 -1.58
C SER A 29 8.90 7.57 -2.60
N TYR A 30 8.18 6.50 -2.98
CA TYR A 30 8.62 5.47 -3.94
C TYR A 30 9.29 6.03 -5.22
N PRO A 31 8.81 7.13 -5.85
CA PRO A 31 9.45 7.68 -7.04
C PRO A 31 10.85 8.25 -6.80
N VAL A 32 11.23 8.58 -5.58
CA VAL A 32 12.49 9.28 -5.32
C VAL A 32 13.38 8.49 -4.37
N ASP A 33 12.81 7.86 -3.35
CA ASP A 33 13.54 7.15 -2.31
C ASP A 33 13.98 5.75 -2.79
N ARG A 34 15.31 5.55 -2.90
CA ARG A 34 15.92 4.28 -3.32
C ARG A 34 15.66 3.16 -2.30
N SER A 35 15.63 3.47 -1.02
CA SER A 35 15.39 2.49 0.04
C SER A 35 13.96 1.98 0.00
N VAL A 36 13.00 2.86 -0.31
CA VAL A 36 11.59 2.47 -0.52
C VAL A 36 11.45 1.55 -1.74
N ARG A 37 12.11 1.86 -2.86
CA ARG A 37 12.12 0.96 -4.04
C ARG A 37 12.74 -0.40 -3.73
N ALA A 38 13.85 -0.42 -2.98
CA ALA A 38 14.49 -1.65 -2.58
C ALA A 38 13.59 -2.50 -1.66
N ALA A 39 12.87 -1.88 -0.72
CA ALA A 39 11.91 -2.58 0.13
C ALA A 39 10.72 -3.12 -0.69
N VAL A 40 10.17 -2.34 -1.62
CA VAL A 40 9.12 -2.80 -2.55
C VAL A 40 9.58 -4.03 -3.34
N ALA A 41 10.82 -4.02 -3.85
CA ALA A 41 11.38 -5.14 -4.60
C ALA A 41 11.64 -6.37 -3.72
N ARG A 42 12.22 -6.21 -2.52
CA ARG A 42 12.47 -7.32 -1.58
C ARG A 42 11.20 -8.00 -1.10
N LEU A 43 10.13 -7.22 -0.92
CA LEU A 43 8.83 -7.70 -0.48
C LEU A 43 7.90 -8.09 -1.64
N ASP A 44 8.36 -7.97 -2.89
CA ASP A 44 7.59 -8.23 -4.11
C ASP A 44 6.22 -7.53 -4.15
N VAL A 45 6.19 -6.26 -3.73
CA VAL A 45 4.94 -5.49 -3.65
C VAL A 45 4.53 -5.02 -5.04
N THR A 46 3.46 -5.61 -5.59
CA THR A 46 2.88 -5.19 -6.87
C THR A 46 1.62 -4.33 -6.69
N TYR A 47 0.86 -4.59 -5.62
CA TYR A 47 -0.44 -3.95 -5.37
C TYR A 47 -0.49 -3.31 -3.98
N VAL A 48 -1.27 -2.24 -3.89
CA VAL A 48 -1.54 -1.50 -2.65
C VAL A 48 -3.04 -1.39 -2.48
N MET A 49 -3.56 -1.90 -1.38
CA MET A 49 -4.97 -1.77 -1.02
C MET A 49 -5.13 -0.73 0.08
N LEU A 50 -5.96 0.29 -0.15
CA LEU A 50 -6.35 1.27 0.86
C LEU A 50 -7.84 1.12 1.17
N GLY A 51 -8.16 0.84 2.43
CA GLY A 51 -9.52 0.94 2.96
C GLY A 51 -9.83 2.34 3.47
N ARG A 52 -11.11 2.74 3.41
CA ARG A 52 -11.61 3.98 4.04
C ARG A 52 -11.85 3.85 5.54
N GLY A 53 -12.00 2.63 6.05
CA GLY A 53 -12.32 2.35 7.44
C GLY A 53 -11.08 1.99 8.26
N PHE A 54 -10.97 2.58 9.44
CA PHE A 54 -10.09 2.06 10.50
C PHE A 54 -10.93 1.22 11.45
N VAL A 55 -10.34 0.12 11.96
CA VAL A 55 -10.99 -0.71 13.00
C VAL A 55 -11.19 0.09 14.31
N ARG A 56 -10.45 1.19 14.48
CA ARG A 56 -10.55 2.09 15.64
C ARG A 56 -10.57 3.56 15.19
N THR A 57 -11.37 4.37 15.87
CA THR A 57 -11.61 5.80 15.57
C THR A 57 -10.37 6.70 15.74
N ASP A 58 -9.35 6.23 16.44
CA ASP A 58 -8.08 6.92 16.73
C ASP A 58 -6.96 6.57 15.75
N TRP A 59 -7.16 5.61 14.85
CA TRP A 59 -6.13 5.21 13.91
C TRP A 59 -6.04 6.18 12.74
N ARG A 60 -4.89 6.84 12.62
CA ARG A 60 -4.55 7.68 11.48
C ARG A 60 -3.92 6.83 10.39
N ARG A 61 -4.12 7.23 9.13
CA ARG A 61 -3.46 6.58 7.99
C ARG A 61 -1.94 6.68 8.18
N ALA A 62 -1.23 5.58 7.91
CA ALA A 62 0.22 5.56 7.99
C ALA A 62 0.82 6.65 7.09
N PRO A 63 1.85 7.41 7.52
CA PRO A 63 2.38 8.55 6.78
C PRO A 63 2.77 8.23 5.33
N GLY A 64 3.33 7.04 5.09
CA GLY A 64 3.71 6.57 3.77
C GLY A 64 2.54 6.26 2.84
N LEU A 65 1.32 6.21 3.35
CA LEU A 65 0.10 5.92 2.58
C LEU A 65 -0.73 7.19 2.30
N LEU A 66 -0.20 8.37 2.60
CA LEU A 66 -0.84 9.66 2.30
C LEU A 66 -0.53 10.10 0.85
N GLY A 67 -1.49 10.73 0.17
CA GLY A 67 -1.31 11.33 -1.15
C GLY A 67 -1.15 10.31 -2.29
N LEU A 68 -1.66 9.09 -2.13
CA LEU A 68 -1.58 8.04 -3.15
C LEU A 68 -2.64 8.21 -4.25
N GLU A 69 -3.70 8.95 -3.98
CA GLU A 69 -4.77 9.29 -4.91
C GLU A 69 -4.29 10.07 -6.14
N ASP A 70 -3.29 10.94 -5.98
CA ASP A 70 -2.76 11.82 -7.03
C ASP A 70 -1.41 11.34 -7.59
N ALA A 71 -0.95 10.17 -7.15
CA ALA A 71 0.36 9.63 -7.50
C ALA A 71 0.40 9.09 -8.95
N PRO A 72 1.19 9.68 -9.86
CA PRO A 72 1.22 9.26 -11.28
C PRO A 72 1.88 7.88 -11.47
N TRP A 73 2.66 7.42 -10.50
CA TRP A 73 3.32 6.11 -10.48
C TRP A 73 2.40 4.98 -10.00
N LEU A 74 1.15 5.31 -9.63
CA LEU A 74 0.11 4.35 -9.32
C LEU A 74 -0.93 4.29 -10.44
N GLN A 75 -1.51 3.12 -10.63
CA GLN A 75 -2.67 2.91 -11.48
C GLN A 75 -3.80 2.36 -10.62
N THR A 76 -4.94 3.05 -10.58
CA THR A 76 -6.15 2.47 -9.96
C THR A 76 -6.61 1.29 -10.82
N VAL A 77 -6.65 0.09 -10.23
CA VAL A 77 -7.14 -1.13 -10.91
C VAL A 77 -8.49 -1.61 -10.38
N TYR A 78 -8.86 -1.16 -9.18
CA TYR A 78 -10.19 -1.39 -8.62
C TYR A 78 -10.54 -0.26 -7.66
N ARG A 79 -11.82 0.13 -7.63
CA ARG A 79 -12.37 1.08 -6.68
C ARG A 79 -13.82 0.71 -6.41
N ASN A 80 -14.18 0.70 -5.13
CA ASN A 80 -15.57 0.72 -4.71
C ASN A 80 -15.76 1.84 -3.69
N ARG A 81 -16.93 1.86 -3.04
CA ARG A 81 -17.20 2.82 -1.97
C ARG A 81 -16.08 2.76 -0.95
N ASP A 82 -15.76 1.59 -0.41
CA ASP A 82 -14.99 1.41 0.82
C ASP A 82 -13.49 1.20 0.64
N ALA A 83 -13.02 0.91 -0.57
CA ALA A 83 -11.61 0.62 -0.83
C ALA A 83 -11.17 1.00 -2.26
N VAL A 84 -9.87 1.20 -2.40
CA VAL A 84 -9.17 1.34 -3.67
C VAL A 84 -7.98 0.38 -3.72
N ILE A 85 -7.75 -0.24 -4.87
CA ILE A 85 -6.57 -1.04 -5.14
C ILE A 85 -5.77 -0.32 -6.23
N TYR A 86 -4.51 -0.04 -5.92
CA TYR A 86 -3.54 0.48 -6.86
C TYR A 86 -2.58 -0.62 -7.29
N ARG A 87 -2.19 -0.59 -8.56
CA ARG A 87 -1.02 -1.29 -9.08
C ARG A 87 0.14 -0.30 -9.19
N ILE A 88 1.33 -0.69 -8.74
CA ILE A 88 2.55 0.08 -8.96
C ILE A 88 2.90 0.00 -10.45
N ARG A 89 3.03 1.15 -11.11
CA ARG A 89 3.45 1.19 -12.51
C ARG A 89 4.91 0.76 -12.60
N ALA A 90 5.22 -0.15 -13.53
CA ALA A 90 6.61 -0.42 -13.88
C ALA A 90 7.25 0.88 -14.36
N ARG A 91 8.48 1.18 -13.90
CA ARG A 91 9.27 2.20 -14.60
C ARG A 91 9.62 1.63 -15.97
N PRO A 92 9.52 2.43 -17.06
CA PRO A 92 10.25 2.09 -18.27
C PRO A 92 11.73 1.95 -17.89
N SER A 93 12.34 0.85 -18.35
CA SER A 93 13.76 0.52 -18.12
C SER A 93 14.69 1.55 -18.75
#